data_AF-A0AB37QPV6-F1
#
_entry.id   AF-A0AB37QPV6-F1
#
_cell.length_a   1.000
_cell.length_b   1.000
_cell.length_c   1.000
_cell.angle_alpha   90.00
_cell.angle_beta   90.00
_cell.angle_gamma   90.00
#
_symmetry.space_group_name_H-M   'P 1'
#
loop_
_entity.id
_entity.type
_entity.pdbx_description
1 polymer ?
#
loop_
_entity_poly.entity_id
_entity_poly.type
_entity_poly.pdbx_seq_one_letter_code
_entity_poly.pdbx_strand_id
1 'polypeptide(L)'
;MPGPNDSSPADLLTAGSDDDRITSLLWGPYWLKGPNGNNLTYSFHTADSVYSTDYSRSQEPSDAYSLTTAQMDAARSALGAWSAVADIKFTEVQDTPDNVGDIRFGGFKGLKGTELGQAYAPGTLGRSGDVWIGPDVDAAVPGKGTPDYLTFMHETGHALGLKHSFEETQYNDVLLDAKFEDARYTIMSYTNKYSFKPTTPMLLDVAAMQFIYGANTHYHTENDVYKWAPDQSVFETIWDAGGKDTIDASNQAAFVKINLNEGEFSTIGKAFLDYNHTPDNPTQMNSGLAIAYGTHIENAIGSAFDDTLIGNELANVLDGRGGLDTMIGGLGNDTYVVDQVGELALVQEKANEGIDTLKITYNNTSDKAAVIDLNTGTLANFENVHLKGEGDFTVLGNDRNNTLTGNDANNILVGGGGNDKLIGGQGADILTGGNGADHFVFNDLSETGKGLNSDVITDFNSQQGDKLSFLKMDANIDTKALDAFTFIGSGEFTAAGQLRFVDHVLSGNVNADLHADFDIQLVGVTSFHAQDLAV
;
A
#
# COMPACT_ATOMS: atom_id res chain seq x y z
N MET A 1 -39.22 6.92 1.60
CA MET A 1 -38.25 5.84 1.85
C MET A 1 -37.86 5.23 0.51
N PRO A 2 -36.57 5.04 0.22
CA PRO A 2 -36.19 3.96 -0.67
C PRO A 2 -36.79 2.67 -0.09
N GLY A 3 -37.71 2.01 -0.81
CA GLY A 3 -38.27 0.75 -0.32
C GLY A 3 -37.17 -0.31 -0.28
N PRO A 4 -37.11 -1.20 0.72
CA PRO A 4 -36.22 -2.34 0.64
C PRO A 4 -36.69 -3.33 -0.44
N ASN A 5 -35.79 -4.17 -0.93
CA ASN A 5 -36.19 -5.31 -1.75
C ASN A 5 -36.72 -6.46 -0.88
N ASP A 6 -37.49 -7.35 -1.51
CA ASP A 6 -37.92 -8.64 -0.93
C ASP A 6 -36.99 -9.80 -1.36
N SER A 7 -35.76 -9.50 -1.77
CA SER A 7 -34.84 -10.48 -2.37
C SER A 7 -34.17 -11.36 -1.32
N SER A 8 -34.04 -12.66 -1.62
CA SER A 8 -33.10 -13.54 -0.91
C SER A 8 -31.66 -13.20 -1.34
N PRO A 9 -30.62 -13.41 -0.51
CA PRO A 9 -29.23 -13.30 -0.97
C PRO A 9 -28.93 -14.17 -2.19
N ALA A 10 -29.64 -15.30 -2.36
CA ALA A 10 -29.55 -16.15 -3.53
C ALA A 10 -29.99 -15.45 -4.84
N ASP A 11 -30.85 -14.43 -4.75
CA ASP A 11 -31.27 -13.61 -5.90
C ASP A 11 -30.27 -12.49 -6.22
N LEU A 12 -29.29 -12.24 -5.34
CA LEU A 12 -28.22 -11.26 -5.51
C LEU A 12 -26.95 -11.87 -6.11
N LEU A 13 -26.87 -13.20 -6.19
CA LEU A 13 -25.71 -13.92 -6.67
C LEU A 13 -25.91 -14.38 -8.12
N THR A 14 -24.92 -14.11 -8.97
CA THR A 14 -24.82 -14.76 -10.28
C THR A 14 -24.46 -16.24 -10.09
N ALA A 15 -25.05 -17.14 -10.89
CA ALA A 15 -24.72 -18.57 -10.82
C ALA A 15 -23.19 -18.80 -10.96
N GLY A 16 -22.57 -19.35 -9.91
CA GLY A 16 -21.11 -19.59 -9.82
C GLY A 16 -20.31 -18.56 -9.00
N SER A 17 -20.97 -17.67 -8.25
CA SER A 17 -20.35 -16.66 -7.35
C SER A 17 -20.34 -17.11 -5.88
N ASP A 18 -19.91 -18.34 -5.64
CA ASP A 18 -19.98 -19.02 -4.34
C ASP A 18 -18.85 -18.56 -3.37
N ASP A 19 -18.73 -17.25 -3.10
CA ASP A 19 -17.95 -16.82 -1.93
C ASP A 19 -18.85 -16.72 -0.71
N ASP A 20 -19.02 -17.87 -0.05
CA ASP A 20 -19.80 -18.03 1.18
C ASP A 20 -19.36 -17.06 2.30
N ARG A 21 -18.16 -16.46 2.22
CA ARG A 21 -17.68 -15.47 3.21
C ARG A 21 -18.45 -14.16 3.17
N ILE A 22 -18.86 -13.70 1.98
CA ILE A 22 -19.63 -12.46 1.83
C ILE A 22 -21.10 -12.75 2.11
N THR A 23 -21.63 -13.80 1.50
CA THR A 23 -23.05 -14.13 1.53
C THR A 23 -23.52 -14.55 2.93
N SER A 24 -22.64 -15.18 3.74
CA SER A 24 -22.92 -15.51 5.14
C SER A 24 -23.17 -14.29 6.04
N LEU A 25 -22.80 -13.09 5.61
CA LEU A 25 -23.06 -11.86 6.37
C LEU A 25 -24.32 -11.14 5.94
N LEU A 26 -25.00 -11.55 4.87
CA LEU A 26 -26.16 -10.84 4.35
C LEU A 26 -27.45 -11.25 5.07
N TRP A 27 -28.24 -10.29 5.52
CA TRP A 27 -29.58 -10.56 6.05
C TRP A 27 -30.56 -11.03 4.96
N GLY A 28 -30.46 -10.48 3.76
CA GLY A 28 -31.43 -10.66 2.67
C GLY A 28 -31.91 -9.29 2.17
N PRO A 29 -33.05 -8.78 2.66
CA PRO A 29 -33.48 -7.42 2.38
C PRO A 29 -32.42 -6.36 2.71
N TYR A 30 -32.25 -5.41 1.80
CA TYR A 30 -31.42 -4.21 1.99
C TYR A 30 -32.12 -2.97 1.43
N TRP A 31 -31.62 -1.77 1.78
CA TRP A 31 -32.22 -0.52 1.33
C TRP A 31 -31.93 -0.26 -0.16
N LEU A 32 -32.97 -0.11 -1.00
CA LEU A 32 -32.74 0.13 -2.44
C LEU A 32 -32.21 1.54 -2.73
N LYS A 33 -31.56 1.72 -3.88
CA LYS A 33 -31.21 3.05 -4.39
C LYS A 33 -32.51 3.85 -4.62
N GLY A 34 -32.63 5.00 -3.98
CA GLY A 34 -33.68 5.97 -4.31
C GLY A 34 -33.36 6.71 -5.63
N PRO A 35 -34.30 7.51 -6.16
CA PRO A 35 -34.05 8.33 -7.35
C PRO A 35 -32.90 9.35 -7.21
N ASN A 36 -32.43 9.59 -5.98
CA ASN A 36 -31.29 10.46 -5.67
C ASN A 36 -30.02 9.67 -5.23
N GLY A 37 -29.94 8.37 -5.51
CA GLY A 37 -28.83 7.49 -5.09
C GLY A 37 -29.07 6.79 -3.73
N ASN A 38 -28.00 6.25 -3.14
CA ASN A 38 -28.00 5.56 -1.83
C ASN A 38 -27.98 6.55 -0.64
N ASN A 39 -28.94 7.47 -0.62
CA ASN A 39 -29.11 8.41 0.48
C ASN A 39 -30.07 7.83 1.52
N LEU A 40 -29.58 7.56 2.72
CA LEU A 40 -30.38 7.18 3.88
C LEU A 40 -30.44 8.35 4.86
N THR A 41 -31.60 8.57 5.43
CA THR A 41 -31.77 9.51 6.54
C THR A 41 -31.65 8.77 7.86
N TYR A 42 -31.16 9.47 8.89
CA TYR A 42 -31.17 8.93 10.25
C TYR A 42 -31.66 9.96 11.26
N SER A 43 -32.22 9.50 12.37
CA SER A 43 -32.73 10.36 13.43
C SER A 43 -32.49 9.77 14.81
N PHE A 44 -32.60 10.60 15.85
CA PHE A 44 -32.42 10.20 17.24
C PHE A 44 -33.73 10.33 18.01
N HIS A 45 -34.06 9.30 18.79
CA HIS A 45 -35.23 9.27 19.66
C HIS A 45 -35.30 10.48 20.59
N THR A 46 -36.49 11.09 20.64
CA THR A 46 -36.85 12.14 21.60
C THR A 46 -38.10 11.73 22.38
N ALA A 47 -38.42 12.46 23.43
CA ALA A 47 -39.64 12.24 24.21
C ALA A 47 -40.94 12.35 23.38
N ASP A 48 -40.90 13.03 22.22
CA ASP A 48 -42.03 13.22 21.32
C ASP A 48 -42.05 12.21 20.15
N SER A 49 -41.06 11.31 20.08
CA SER A 49 -40.98 10.29 19.04
C SER A 49 -42.17 9.33 19.08
N VAL A 50 -42.74 9.06 17.90
CA VAL A 50 -43.83 8.09 17.71
C VAL A 50 -43.29 6.85 17.00
N TYR A 51 -43.79 5.69 17.38
CA TYR A 51 -43.38 4.40 16.83
C TYR A 51 -44.59 3.61 16.37
N SER A 52 -44.36 2.74 15.38
CA SER A 52 -45.35 1.76 14.95
C SER A 52 -45.59 0.69 16.04
N THR A 53 -46.66 -0.09 15.93
CA THR A 53 -47.05 -1.07 16.97
C THR A 53 -46.49 -2.47 16.75
N ASP A 54 -45.73 -2.67 15.68
CA ASP A 54 -45.29 -3.97 15.17
C ASP A 54 -43.96 -4.44 15.73
N TYR A 55 -43.45 -3.87 16.83
CA TYR A 55 -42.18 -4.23 17.48
C TYR A 55 -42.19 -5.65 18.08
N SER A 56 -41.03 -6.32 18.07
CA SER A 56 -40.92 -7.71 18.56
C SER A 56 -41.10 -7.79 20.07
N ARG A 57 -40.64 -6.76 20.78
CA ARG A 57 -40.96 -6.49 22.18
C ARG A 57 -41.86 -5.25 22.18
N SER A 58 -43.15 -5.42 22.45
CA SER A 58 -44.12 -4.31 22.50
C SER A 58 -43.75 -3.19 23.48
N GLN A 59 -42.77 -3.43 24.37
CA GLN A 59 -42.26 -2.48 25.35
C GLN A 59 -41.16 -1.55 24.81
N GLU A 60 -40.51 -1.88 23.68
CA GLU A 60 -39.37 -1.12 23.12
C GLU A 60 -39.66 0.38 23.02
N PRO A 61 -40.67 0.82 22.24
CA PRO A 61 -41.07 2.24 22.21
C PRO A 61 -41.49 2.83 23.55
N SER A 62 -42.14 2.04 24.41
CA SER A 62 -42.72 2.55 25.66
C SER A 62 -41.71 2.74 26.79
N ASP A 63 -40.58 2.04 26.72
CA ASP A 63 -39.47 2.12 27.68
C ASP A 63 -38.20 2.72 27.04
N ALA A 64 -38.38 3.41 25.91
CA ALA A 64 -37.32 4.12 25.21
C ALA A 64 -36.73 5.28 26.06
N TYR A 65 -35.49 5.63 25.77
CA TYR A 65 -34.84 6.82 26.32
C TYR A 65 -33.95 7.49 25.27
N SER A 66 -33.74 8.80 25.40
CA SER A 66 -32.85 9.53 24.51
C SER A 66 -31.39 9.23 24.84
N LEU A 67 -30.61 8.97 23.79
CA LEU A 67 -29.16 8.84 23.91
C LEU A 67 -28.52 10.15 24.35
N THR A 68 -27.40 10.05 25.05
CA THR A 68 -26.56 11.21 25.39
C THR A 68 -25.92 11.79 24.14
N THR A 69 -25.44 13.05 24.20
CA THR A 69 -24.71 13.66 23.07
C THR A 69 -23.51 12.82 22.64
N ALA A 70 -22.74 12.27 23.57
CA ALA A 70 -21.58 11.43 23.24
C ALA A 70 -21.96 10.12 22.55
N GLN A 71 -23.07 9.50 22.96
CA GLN A 71 -23.63 8.31 22.28
C GLN A 71 -24.16 8.65 20.88
N MET A 72 -24.82 9.80 20.72
CA MET A 72 -25.24 10.28 19.39
C MET A 72 -24.02 10.52 18.48
N ASP A 73 -22.95 11.10 19.01
CA ASP A 73 -21.69 11.30 18.26
C ASP A 73 -21.03 9.97 17.88
N ALA A 74 -21.08 8.95 18.75
CA ALA A 74 -20.63 7.61 18.44
C ALA A 74 -21.46 6.96 17.30
N ALA A 75 -22.78 7.10 17.32
CA ALA A 75 -23.66 6.65 16.24
C ALA A 75 -23.34 7.35 14.91
N ARG A 76 -23.14 8.69 14.93
CA ARG A 76 -22.69 9.45 13.74
C ARG A 76 -21.35 8.95 13.21
N SER A 77 -20.39 8.68 14.10
CA SER A 77 -19.09 8.15 13.74
C SER A 77 -19.20 6.74 13.13
N ALA A 78 -20.06 5.87 13.67
CA ALA A 78 -20.33 4.54 13.11
C ALA A 78 -20.92 4.62 11.70
N LEU A 79 -21.96 5.46 11.49
CA LEU A 79 -22.51 5.74 10.16
C LEU A 79 -21.44 6.28 9.20
N GLY A 80 -20.58 7.18 9.69
CA GLY A 80 -19.42 7.70 8.96
C GLY A 80 -18.48 6.59 8.48
N ALA A 81 -18.14 5.64 9.36
CA ALA A 81 -17.27 4.51 9.03
C ALA A 81 -17.88 3.58 7.97
N TRP A 82 -19.20 3.34 8.01
CA TRP A 82 -19.88 2.59 6.95
C TRP A 82 -19.92 3.37 5.62
N SER A 83 -20.16 4.68 5.66
CA SER A 83 -20.13 5.53 4.45
C SER A 83 -18.73 5.71 3.87
N ALA A 84 -17.68 5.52 4.67
CA ALA A 84 -16.31 5.58 4.17
C ALA A 84 -16.05 4.43 3.18
N VAL A 85 -16.57 3.24 3.48
CA VAL A 85 -16.24 2.02 2.72
C VAL A 85 -17.25 1.68 1.62
N ALA A 86 -18.49 2.12 1.74
CA ALA A 86 -19.55 1.81 0.79
C ALA A 86 -20.23 3.08 0.26
N ASP A 87 -20.76 3.02 -0.97
CA ASP A 87 -21.51 4.09 -1.64
C ASP A 87 -22.87 4.29 -0.94
N ILE A 88 -22.84 4.81 0.29
CA ILE A 88 -24.01 5.15 1.11
C ILE A 88 -23.74 6.51 1.73
N LYS A 89 -24.75 7.36 1.73
CA LYS A 89 -24.67 8.67 2.37
C LYS A 89 -25.76 8.83 3.40
N PHE A 90 -25.35 9.24 4.60
CA PHE A 90 -26.26 9.45 5.72
C PHE A 90 -26.55 10.93 5.92
N THR A 91 -27.83 11.27 6.08
CA THR A 91 -28.27 12.64 6.39
C THR A 91 -29.11 12.64 7.66
N GLU A 92 -28.68 13.41 8.67
CA GLU A 92 -29.45 13.53 9.91
C GLU A 92 -30.73 14.33 9.66
N VAL A 93 -31.85 13.82 10.17
CA VAL A 93 -33.15 14.50 10.21
C VAL A 93 -33.69 14.51 11.63
N GLN A 94 -34.59 15.45 11.93
CA GLN A 94 -35.24 15.50 13.24
C GLN A 94 -36.26 14.36 13.37
N ASP A 95 -36.25 13.68 14.52
CA ASP A 95 -37.25 12.67 14.87
C ASP A 95 -38.50 13.36 15.45
N THR A 96 -39.58 13.34 14.69
CA THR A 96 -40.86 13.98 15.02
C THR A 96 -42.01 13.05 14.66
N PRO A 97 -43.24 13.28 15.16
CA PRO A 97 -44.40 12.46 14.80
C PRO A 97 -44.67 12.34 13.29
N ASP A 98 -44.27 13.35 12.50
CA ASP A 98 -44.54 13.43 11.06
C ASP A 98 -43.30 13.18 10.18
N ASN A 99 -42.11 13.07 10.77
CA ASN A 99 -40.85 12.88 10.07
C ASN A 99 -39.86 12.10 10.93
N VAL A 100 -39.36 10.97 10.42
CA VAL A 100 -38.35 10.13 11.06
C VAL A 100 -37.29 9.74 10.02
N GLY A 101 -36.11 9.36 10.49
CA GLY A 101 -35.07 8.79 9.62
C GLY A 101 -35.45 7.39 9.11
N ASP A 102 -34.81 6.97 8.03
CA ASP A 102 -34.84 5.57 7.58
C ASP A 102 -34.16 4.64 8.61
N ILE A 103 -33.20 5.17 9.38
CA ILE A 103 -32.57 4.53 10.54
C ILE A 103 -32.82 5.39 11.78
N ARG A 104 -33.33 4.81 12.87
CA ARG A 104 -33.62 5.56 14.10
C ARG A 104 -32.81 5.00 15.26
N PHE A 105 -32.07 5.87 15.94
CA PHE A 105 -31.29 5.48 17.12
C PHE A 105 -32.02 5.90 18.40
N GLY A 106 -32.21 4.95 19.31
CA GLY A 106 -32.77 5.20 20.63
C GLY A 106 -32.16 4.30 21.69
N GLY A 107 -32.34 4.65 22.95
CA GLY A 107 -32.03 3.77 24.06
C GLY A 107 -33.24 2.91 24.42
N PHE A 108 -33.05 1.65 24.82
CA PHE A 108 -34.13 0.80 25.35
C PHE A 108 -33.74 0.18 26.70
N LYS A 109 -34.48 0.52 27.76
CA LYS A 109 -34.19 0.07 29.15
C LYS A 109 -34.33 -1.43 29.38
N GLY A 110 -35.01 -2.13 28.46
CA GLY A 110 -35.26 -3.56 28.56
C GLY A 110 -34.09 -4.43 28.10
N LEU A 111 -33.14 -3.87 27.34
CA LEU A 111 -31.86 -4.51 27.05
C LEU A 111 -31.06 -4.54 28.36
N LYS A 112 -30.65 -5.72 28.84
CA LYS A 112 -29.94 -5.87 30.12
C LYS A 112 -28.96 -7.03 30.04
N GLY A 113 -27.84 -6.91 30.77
CA GLY A 113 -26.90 -8.01 30.91
C GLY A 113 -26.00 -8.15 29.70
N THR A 114 -26.11 -9.24 28.94
CA THR A 114 -25.22 -9.50 27.80
C THR A 114 -25.74 -8.92 26.48
N GLU A 115 -26.98 -8.44 26.45
CA GLU A 115 -27.59 -7.80 25.29
C GLU A 115 -27.36 -6.28 25.38
N LEU A 116 -26.30 -5.80 24.73
CA LEU A 116 -25.89 -4.38 24.80
C LEU A 116 -26.59 -3.51 23.76
N GLY A 117 -27.08 -4.10 22.67
CA GLY A 117 -27.77 -3.45 21.58
C GLY A 117 -28.75 -4.41 20.92
N GLN A 118 -29.63 -3.86 20.09
CA GLN A 118 -30.48 -4.61 19.18
C GLN A 118 -30.86 -3.72 18.01
N ALA A 119 -30.77 -4.23 16.79
CA ALA A 119 -31.23 -3.55 15.60
C ALA A 119 -32.21 -4.39 14.80
N TYR A 120 -33.08 -3.70 14.07
CA TYR A 120 -33.97 -4.29 13.09
C TYR A 120 -33.36 -4.13 11.70
N ALA A 121 -33.16 -5.26 11.02
CA ALA A 121 -32.67 -5.26 9.64
C ALA A 121 -33.64 -4.54 8.67
N PRO A 122 -33.16 -4.16 7.48
CA PRO A 122 -33.99 -3.53 6.44
C PRO A 122 -35.24 -4.38 6.13
N GLY A 123 -36.35 -3.71 5.84
CA GLY A 123 -37.63 -4.36 5.61
C GLY A 123 -38.78 -3.36 5.49
N THR A 124 -39.97 -3.86 5.19
CA THR A 124 -41.15 -3.02 4.87
C THR A 124 -41.95 -2.57 6.10
N LEU A 125 -41.46 -2.90 7.29
CA LEU A 125 -42.13 -2.66 8.57
C LEU A 125 -41.68 -1.33 9.18
N GLY A 126 -42.53 -0.72 10.02
CA GLY A 126 -42.27 0.61 10.59
C GLY A 126 -41.11 0.64 11.60
N ARG A 127 -40.61 -0.54 12.00
CA ARG A 127 -39.44 -0.74 12.86
C ARG A 127 -38.14 -1.00 12.10
N SER A 128 -38.21 -1.25 10.79
CA SER A 128 -37.04 -1.63 10.00
C SER A 128 -36.02 -0.50 9.99
N GLY A 129 -34.76 -0.80 10.28
CA GLY A 129 -33.69 0.19 10.45
C GLY A 129 -33.55 0.75 11.86
N ASP A 130 -34.49 0.50 12.78
CA ASP A 130 -34.39 1.02 14.14
C ASP A 130 -33.29 0.30 14.93
N VAL A 131 -32.47 1.09 15.63
CA VAL A 131 -31.34 0.68 16.46
C VAL A 131 -31.60 1.08 17.91
N TRP A 132 -31.57 0.10 18.80
CA TRP A 132 -31.78 0.25 20.23
C TRP A 132 -30.50 -0.04 21.00
N ILE A 133 -30.12 0.89 21.88
CA ILE A 133 -28.92 0.78 22.72
C ILE A 133 -29.30 0.55 24.17
N GLY A 134 -28.64 -0.43 24.80
CA GLY A 134 -28.89 -0.81 26.17
C GLY A 134 -28.31 0.17 27.19
N PRO A 135 -28.84 0.20 28.42
CA PRO A 135 -28.37 1.06 29.49
C PRO A 135 -26.96 0.69 29.99
N ASP A 136 -26.46 -0.51 29.67
CA ASP A 136 -25.11 -0.97 30.03
C ASP A 136 -24.03 -0.43 29.05
N VAL A 137 -24.44 0.27 27.97
CA VAL A 137 -23.57 1.03 27.06
C VAL A 137 -23.49 2.47 27.58
N ASP A 138 -22.87 2.65 28.74
CA ASP A 138 -22.95 3.86 29.56
C ASP A 138 -21.64 4.66 29.64
N ALA A 139 -20.66 4.35 28.79
CA ALA A 139 -19.41 5.10 28.77
C ALA A 139 -19.69 6.59 28.51
N ALA A 140 -19.03 7.45 29.29
CA ALA A 140 -19.17 8.90 29.15
C ALA A 140 -18.79 9.39 27.74
N VAL A 141 -17.86 8.67 27.08
CA VAL A 141 -17.46 8.89 25.69
C VAL A 141 -17.22 7.52 25.03
N PRO A 142 -18.20 7.00 24.26
CA PRO A 142 -18.04 5.76 23.49
C PRO A 142 -17.06 5.97 22.31
N GLY A 143 -15.77 5.87 22.58
CA GLY A 143 -14.71 6.10 21.59
C GLY A 143 -14.30 4.85 20.82
N LYS A 144 -13.70 5.04 19.64
CA LYS A 144 -13.05 3.96 18.86
C LYS A 144 -12.15 3.08 19.74
N GLY A 145 -12.25 1.77 19.58
CA GLY A 145 -11.50 0.79 20.36
C GLY A 145 -12.18 0.34 21.66
N THR A 146 -13.31 0.93 22.02
CA THR A 146 -14.10 0.54 23.21
C THR A 146 -15.23 -0.44 22.86
N PRO A 147 -15.70 -1.26 23.83
CA PRO A 147 -16.90 -2.09 23.66
C PRO A 147 -18.13 -1.29 23.24
N ASP A 148 -18.38 -0.14 23.87
CA ASP A 148 -19.54 0.70 23.59
C ASP A 148 -19.57 1.19 22.14
N TYR A 149 -18.43 1.66 21.62
CA TYR A 149 -18.34 2.07 20.21
C TYR A 149 -18.57 0.89 19.25
N LEU A 150 -18.03 -0.29 19.59
CA LEU A 150 -18.27 -1.50 18.81
C LEU A 150 -19.76 -1.84 18.74
N THR A 151 -20.52 -1.66 19.83
CA THR A 151 -21.98 -1.84 19.82
C THR A 151 -22.65 -0.92 18.82
N PHE A 152 -22.32 0.39 18.80
CA PHE A 152 -22.88 1.30 17.79
C PHE A 152 -22.56 0.85 16.36
N MET A 153 -21.32 0.44 16.10
CA MET A 153 -20.87 0.01 14.78
C MET A 153 -21.57 -1.28 14.32
N HIS A 154 -21.66 -2.26 15.22
CA HIS A 154 -22.30 -3.57 15.01
C HIS A 154 -23.80 -3.44 14.73
N GLU A 155 -24.54 -2.74 15.60
CA GLU A 155 -25.99 -2.57 15.43
C GLU A 155 -26.32 -1.74 14.18
N THR A 156 -25.46 -0.79 13.82
CA THR A 156 -25.60 -0.07 12.54
C THR A 156 -25.42 -1.02 11.35
N GLY A 157 -24.51 -2.00 11.42
CA GLY A 157 -24.35 -3.05 10.40
C GLY A 157 -25.64 -3.84 10.19
N HIS A 158 -26.31 -4.22 11.28
CA HIS A 158 -27.63 -4.86 11.21
C HIS A 158 -28.69 -3.98 10.54
N ALA A 159 -28.82 -2.71 10.95
CA ALA A 159 -29.76 -1.77 10.35
C ALA A 159 -29.50 -1.51 8.85
N LEU A 160 -28.28 -1.80 8.39
CA LEU A 160 -27.88 -1.72 6.98
C LEU A 160 -28.03 -3.05 6.22
N GLY A 161 -28.35 -4.15 6.88
CA GLY A 161 -28.65 -5.43 6.23
C GLY A 161 -27.60 -6.52 6.43
N LEU A 162 -26.69 -6.37 7.39
CA LEU A 162 -25.82 -7.47 7.81
C LEU A 162 -26.51 -8.35 8.86
N LYS A 163 -26.19 -9.63 8.90
CA LYS A 163 -26.58 -10.58 9.95
C LYS A 163 -25.36 -11.04 10.73
N HIS A 164 -25.59 -11.69 11.86
CA HIS A 164 -24.54 -12.43 12.54
C HIS A 164 -23.99 -13.53 11.65
N SER A 165 -22.68 -13.70 11.68
CA SER A 165 -21.94 -14.64 10.84
C SER A 165 -22.26 -16.12 11.15
N PHE A 166 -22.72 -16.39 12.37
CA PHE A 166 -23.02 -17.73 12.89
C PHE A 166 -24.52 -18.07 13.00
N GLU A 167 -25.42 -17.13 12.65
CA GLU A 167 -26.87 -17.34 12.77
C GLU A 167 -27.56 -17.49 11.41
N GLU A 168 -28.48 -18.46 11.33
CA GLU A 168 -29.44 -18.57 10.24
C GLU A 168 -30.58 -17.57 10.42
N THR A 169 -31.13 -17.09 9.32
CA THR A 169 -32.28 -16.19 9.29
C THR A 169 -33.36 -16.78 8.40
N GLN A 170 -34.56 -16.20 8.41
CA GLN A 170 -35.64 -16.63 7.51
C GLN A 170 -35.32 -16.43 6.01
N TYR A 171 -34.30 -15.63 5.68
CA TYR A 171 -33.94 -15.30 4.30
C TYR A 171 -32.59 -15.89 3.85
N ASN A 172 -31.74 -16.26 4.82
CA ASN A 172 -30.38 -16.70 4.59
C ASN A 172 -29.93 -17.71 5.67
N ASP A 173 -29.64 -18.92 5.24
CA ASP A 173 -29.12 -20.03 6.06
C ASP A 173 -27.61 -20.25 5.89
N VAL A 174 -26.92 -19.44 5.08
CA VAL A 174 -25.47 -19.53 4.89
C VAL A 174 -24.74 -19.02 6.14
N LEU A 175 -23.79 -19.82 6.63
CA LEU A 175 -22.97 -19.52 7.79
C LEU A 175 -21.51 -19.32 7.38
N LEU A 176 -20.81 -18.45 8.09
CA LEU A 176 -19.39 -18.21 7.84
C LEU A 176 -18.56 -19.42 8.32
N ASP A 177 -17.55 -19.80 7.53
CA ASP A 177 -16.60 -20.84 7.93
C ASP A 177 -15.97 -20.48 9.28
N ALA A 178 -15.99 -21.43 10.23
CA ALA A 178 -15.53 -21.23 11.60
C ALA A 178 -14.12 -20.66 11.73
N LYS A 179 -13.25 -20.80 10.71
CA LYS A 179 -11.92 -20.18 10.72
C LYS A 179 -11.94 -18.64 10.59
N PHE A 180 -13.04 -18.08 10.09
CA PHE A 180 -13.26 -16.64 9.94
C PHE A 180 -14.23 -16.08 11.00
N GLU A 181 -14.73 -16.92 11.91
CA GLU A 181 -15.57 -16.52 13.05
C GLU A 181 -14.76 -15.79 14.11
N ASP A 182 -14.41 -14.54 13.82
CA ASP A 182 -13.56 -13.68 14.63
C ASP A 182 -13.81 -12.21 14.26
N ALA A 183 -13.81 -11.33 15.26
CA ALA A 183 -13.91 -9.88 15.07
C ALA A 183 -12.80 -9.27 14.22
N ARG A 184 -11.71 -10.01 13.95
CA ARG A 184 -10.70 -9.64 12.96
C ARG A 184 -11.23 -9.63 11.53
N TYR A 185 -12.16 -10.52 11.20
CA TYR A 185 -12.73 -10.61 9.86
C TYR A 185 -14.06 -9.88 9.75
N THR A 186 -14.91 -9.95 10.78
CA THR A 186 -16.22 -9.30 10.79
C THR A 186 -16.62 -8.90 12.20
N ILE A 187 -17.05 -7.65 12.36
CA ILE A 187 -17.60 -7.16 13.63
C ILE A 187 -18.94 -7.81 13.98
N MET A 188 -19.55 -8.53 13.04
CA MET A 188 -20.80 -9.28 13.24
C MET A 188 -20.58 -10.62 13.97
N SER A 189 -19.32 -11.03 14.21
CA SER A 189 -19.00 -12.22 15.02
C SER A 189 -19.00 -11.92 16.52
N TYR A 190 -19.42 -12.92 17.31
CA TYR A 190 -19.35 -12.87 18.77
C TYR A 190 -18.00 -13.35 19.33
N THR A 191 -17.11 -13.87 18.48
CA THR A 191 -15.72 -14.14 18.83
C THR A 191 -14.93 -12.83 18.83
N ASN A 192 -15.20 -11.98 19.83
CA ASN A 192 -14.77 -10.59 19.86
C ASN A 192 -14.15 -10.15 21.19
N LYS A 193 -13.69 -11.10 22.02
CA LYS A 193 -13.17 -10.84 23.37
C LYS A 193 -11.74 -10.30 23.35
N TYR A 194 -11.57 -9.12 22.76
CA TYR A 194 -10.33 -8.35 22.78
C TYR A 194 -10.39 -7.21 23.80
N SER A 195 -9.26 -6.86 24.41
CA SER A 195 -9.14 -5.68 25.29
C SER A 195 -9.19 -4.35 24.54
N PHE A 196 -8.94 -4.37 23.21
CA PHE A 196 -9.12 -3.26 22.30
C PHE A 196 -10.01 -3.74 21.14
N LYS A 197 -11.04 -2.97 20.79
CA LYS A 197 -12.04 -3.38 19.79
C LYS A 197 -11.71 -2.86 18.39
N PRO A 198 -12.27 -3.48 17.33
CA PRO A 198 -12.28 -2.90 15.99
C PRO A 198 -12.74 -1.44 15.99
N THR A 199 -12.08 -0.60 15.21
CA THR A 199 -12.39 0.84 15.12
C THR A 199 -13.09 1.25 13.81
N THR A 200 -13.18 0.31 12.88
CA THR A 200 -13.85 0.38 11.58
C THR A 200 -14.64 -0.91 11.33
N PRO A 201 -15.54 -0.95 10.32
CA PRO A 201 -15.91 -2.20 9.69
C PRO A 201 -14.66 -2.99 9.31
N MET A 202 -14.69 -4.32 9.51
CA MET A 202 -13.56 -5.20 9.24
C MET A 202 -13.68 -5.84 7.85
N LEU A 203 -12.65 -6.57 7.43
CA LEU A 203 -12.46 -7.04 6.05
C LEU A 203 -13.74 -7.57 5.35
N LEU A 204 -14.46 -8.49 5.99
CA LEU A 204 -15.67 -9.09 5.41
C LEU A 204 -16.89 -8.18 5.54
N ASP A 205 -16.92 -7.31 6.57
CA ASP A 205 -17.96 -6.28 6.69
C ASP A 205 -17.90 -5.29 5.53
N VAL A 206 -16.67 -4.86 5.17
CA VAL A 206 -16.42 -3.99 4.02
C VAL A 206 -16.89 -4.68 2.75
N ALA A 207 -16.40 -5.89 2.49
CA ALA A 207 -16.77 -6.64 1.29
C ALA A 207 -18.30 -6.85 1.17
N ALA A 208 -18.96 -7.23 2.27
CA ALA A 208 -20.40 -7.42 2.29
C ALA A 208 -21.17 -6.12 2.06
N MET A 209 -20.75 -5.02 2.68
CA MET A 209 -21.40 -3.72 2.50
C MET A 209 -21.22 -3.18 1.07
N GLN A 210 -20.04 -3.35 0.50
CA GLN A 210 -19.76 -2.97 -0.89
C GLN A 210 -20.50 -3.86 -1.89
N PHE A 211 -20.74 -5.12 -1.56
CA PHE A 211 -21.55 -6.00 -2.40
C PHE A 211 -23.00 -5.50 -2.54
N ILE A 212 -23.62 -5.06 -1.44
CA ILE A 212 -25.03 -4.59 -1.47
C ILE A 212 -25.19 -3.13 -1.91
N TYR A 213 -24.26 -2.24 -1.57
CA TYR A 213 -24.41 -0.80 -1.86
C TYR A 213 -23.46 -0.27 -2.95
N GLY A 214 -22.41 -1.02 -3.29
CA GLY A 214 -21.28 -0.56 -4.11
C GLY A 214 -20.15 0.00 -3.25
N ALA A 215 -18.91 -0.05 -3.75
CA ALA A 215 -17.75 0.54 -3.09
C ALA A 215 -17.78 2.08 -3.15
N ASN A 216 -17.30 2.74 -2.09
CA ASN A 216 -17.15 4.20 -2.12
C ASN A 216 -15.88 4.60 -2.88
N THR A 217 -16.03 5.02 -4.13
CA THR A 217 -14.91 5.42 -5.01
C THR A 217 -14.43 6.86 -4.81
N HIS A 218 -14.83 7.53 -3.73
CA HIS A 218 -14.49 8.94 -3.45
C HIS A 218 -13.82 9.14 -2.09
N TYR A 219 -13.51 8.05 -1.38
CA TYR A 219 -12.89 8.09 -0.06
C TYR A 219 -11.41 7.81 -0.20
N HIS A 220 -10.57 8.80 0.12
CA HIS A 220 -9.10 8.76 -0.09
C HIS A 220 -8.78 8.43 -1.56
N THR A 221 -8.66 9.47 -2.39
CA THR A 221 -8.42 9.32 -3.85
C THR A 221 -7.10 9.94 -4.28
N GLU A 222 -6.31 10.40 -3.31
CA GLU A 222 -5.04 11.08 -3.51
C GLU A 222 -3.93 10.20 -2.94
N ASN A 223 -2.68 10.66 -2.98
CA ASN A 223 -1.59 9.90 -2.36
C ASN A 223 -1.67 10.06 -0.83
N ASP A 224 -2.18 9.03 -0.17
CA ASP A 224 -2.46 9.00 1.25
C ASP A 224 -1.34 8.31 2.05
N VAL A 225 -1.16 8.73 3.31
CA VAL A 225 -0.19 8.14 4.24
C VAL A 225 -0.89 7.68 5.50
N TYR A 226 -0.90 6.37 5.71
CA TYR A 226 -1.46 5.69 6.86
C TYR A 226 -0.41 5.57 7.95
N LYS A 227 -0.59 6.32 9.04
CA LYS A 227 0.37 6.42 10.16
C LYS A 227 -0.35 6.49 11.50
N TRP A 228 0.14 5.71 12.47
CA TRP A 228 -0.43 5.61 13.82
C TRP A 228 0.54 6.16 14.86
N ALA A 229 0.03 6.58 16.01
CA ALA A 229 0.90 6.96 17.13
C ALA A 229 1.69 5.74 17.66
N PRO A 230 2.90 5.93 18.22
CA PRO A 230 3.78 4.84 18.68
C PRO A 230 3.16 3.94 19.75
N ASP A 231 2.23 4.45 20.55
CA ASP A 231 1.56 3.74 21.65
C ASP A 231 0.09 3.42 21.36
N GLN A 232 -0.35 3.64 20.12
CA GLN A 232 -1.71 3.35 19.67
C GLN A 232 -1.84 1.88 19.27
N SER A 233 -2.89 1.22 19.77
CA SER A 233 -3.30 -0.09 19.25
C SER A 233 -4.03 0.09 17.91
N VAL A 234 -3.77 -0.82 16.97
CA VAL A 234 -4.36 -0.79 15.63
C VAL A 234 -5.26 -2.01 15.46
N PHE A 235 -6.54 -1.76 15.19
CA PHE A 235 -7.52 -2.80 14.92
C PHE A 235 -8.59 -2.25 13.97
N GLU A 236 -8.31 -2.32 12.67
CA GLU A 236 -9.10 -1.67 11.62
C GLU A 236 -8.77 -2.25 10.24
N THR A 237 -9.61 -1.92 9.26
CA THR A 237 -9.39 -2.23 7.85
C THR A 237 -9.28 -0.94 7.06
N ILE A 238 -8.22 -0.82 6.25
CA ILE A 238 -8.04 0.31 5.34
C ILE A 238 -8.95 0.11 4.14
N TRP A 239 -9.72 1.15 3.81
CA TRP A 239 -10.36 1.32 2.51
C TRP A 239 -9.81 2.60 1.91
N ASP A 240 -9.27 2.48 0.70
CA ASP A 240 -8.75 3.57 -0.11
C ASP A 240 -9.26 3.37 -1.54
N ALA A 241 -9.71 4.45 -2.18
CA ALA A 241 -10.33 4.42 -3.51
C ALA A 241 -9.33 4.73 -4.63
N GLY A 242 -8.10 5.14 -4.31
CA GLY A 242 -7.02 5.27 -5.25
C GLY A 242 -6.01 6.33 -4.85
N GLY A 243 -4.88 6.32 -5.52
CA GLY A 243 -3.75 7.12 -5.09
C GLY A 243 -2.48 6.34 -5.35
N LYS A 244 -1.36 6.86 -4.84
CA LYS A 244 -0.17 6.08 -4.56
C LYS A 244 0.11 6.19 -3.07
N ASP A 245 -0.20 5.13 -2.35
CA ASP A 245 -0.43 5.21 -0.91
C ASP A 245 0.67 4.52 -0.11
N THR A 246 0.80 4.90 1.15
CA THR A 246 1.90 4.44 2.00
C THR A 246 1.41 4.04 3.38
N ILE A 247 1.79 2.83 3.83
CA ILE A 247 1.78 2.48 5.25
C ILE A 247 3.12 2.92 5.84
N ASP A 248 3.09 3.89 6.77
CA ASP A 248 4.28 4.46 7.42
C ASP A 248 4.39 4.05 8.89
N ALA A 249 5.25 3.06 9.15
CA ALA A 249 5.59 2.57 10.49
C ALA A 249 6.86 3.18 11.09
N SER A 250 7.39 4.26 10.51
CA SER A 250 8.68 4.85 10.94
C SER A 250 8.76 5.32 12.38
N ASN A 251 7.62 5.53 13.03
CA ASN A 251 7.55 5.92 14.43
C ASN A 251 7.23 4.76 15.39
N GLN A 252 7.07 3.54 14.88
CA GLN A 252 6.69 2.40 15.71
C GLN A 252 7.84 2.01 16.64
N ALA A 253 7.50 1.67 17.89
CA ALA A 253 8.46 1.42 18.97
C ALA A 253 8.90 -0.05 19.08
N ALA A 254 8.52 -0.88 18.12
CA ALA A 254 8.88 -2.29 17.99
C ALA A 254 8.84 -2.69 16.51
N PHE A 255 9.35 -3.89 16.22
CA PHE A 255 9.28 -4.46 14.88
C PHE A 255 7.84 -4.53 14.37
N VAL A 256 7.69 -4.38 13.05
CA VAL A 256 6.44 -4.50 12.32
C VAL A 256 6.53 -5.58 11.25
N LYS A 257 5.36 -6.15 10.92
CA LYS A 257 5.17 -6.90 9.70
C LYS A 257 4.12 -6.17 8.87
N ILE A 258 4.52 -5.53 7.78
CA ILE A 258 3.61 -4.87 6.85
C ILE A 258 3.37 -5.83 5.68
N ASN A 259 2.10 -6.14 5.42
CA ASN A 259 1.67 -6.89 4.27
C ASN A 259 0.72 -6.04 3.43
N LEU A 260 1.15 -5.66 2.22
CA LEU A 260 0.41 -4.80 1.31
C LEU A 260 -0.64 -5.55 0.47
N ASN A 261 -0.73 -6.88 0.60
CA ASN A 261 -1.75 -7.67 -0.08
C ASN A 261 -3.14 -7.41 0.51
N GLU A 262 -4.13 -7.23 -0.35
CA GLU A 262 -5.52 -7.12 0.07
C GLU A 262 -5.99 -8.39 0.82
N GLY A 263 -6.84 -8.19 1.83
CA GLY A 263 -7.35 -9.26 2.67
C GLY A 263 -6.36 -9.85 3.67
N GLU A 264 -5.10 -9.43 3.65
CA GLU A 264 -4.09 -9.86 4.59
C GLU A 264 -3.95 -8.91 5.78
N PHE A 265 -3.35 -9.43 6.87
CA PHE A 265 -3.17 -8.70 8.11
C PHE A 265 -1.70 -8.31 8.32
N SER A 266 -1.51 -7.10 8.83
CA SER A 266 -0.23 -6.53 9.26
C SER A 266 -0.13 -6.51 10.78
N THR A 267 1.10 -6.68 11.27
CA THR A 267 1.48 -6.54 12.69
C THR A 267 2.04 -5.15 12.91
N ILE A 268 1.29 -4.28 13.58
CA ILE A 268 1.66 -2.87 13.81
C ILE A 268 0.97 -2.31 15.05
N GLY A 269 1.57 -1.29 15.67
CA GLY A 269 1.01 -0.64 16.85
C GLY A 269 1.19 -1.43 18.13
N LYS A 270 0.68 -0.84 19.21
CA LYS A 270 0.75 -1.40 20.56
C LYS A 270 -0.12 -2.65 20.68
N ALA A 271 0.50 -3.73 21.15
CA ALA A 271 -0.21 -4.98 21.42
C ALA A 271 -1.31 -4.83 22.47
N PHE A 272 -2.39 -5.57 22.24
CA PHE A 272 -3.54 -5.69 23.12
C PHE A 272 -3.85 -7.18 23.37
N LEU A 273 -4.62 -7.45 24.42
CA LEU A 273 -4.94 -8.79 24.89
C LEU A 273 -6.11 -9.41 24.11
N ASP A 274 -5.94 -10.67 23.71
CA ASP A 274 -6.93 -11.59 23.14
C ASP A 274 -7.37 -12.61 24.20
N TYR A 275 -8.66 -12.62 24.52
CA TYR A 275 -9.30 -13.52 25.49
C TYR A 275 -10.19 -14.57 24.83
N ASN A 276 -10.25 -14.68 23.50
CA ASN A 276 -11.18 -15.57 22.81
C ASN A 276 -10.93 -17.06 23.14
N HIS A 277 -9.66 -17.48 23.22
CA HIS A 277 -9.29 -18.88 23.41
C HIS A 277 -8.79 -19.23 24.82
N THR A 278 -8.12 -18.29 25.50
CA THR A 278 -7.55 -18.50 26.84
C THR A 278 -7.91 -17.36 27.80
N PRO A 279 -9.19 -17.24 28.24
CA PRO A 279 -9.67 -16.10 29.03
C PRO A 279 -8.90 -15.85 30.33
N ASP A 280 -8.42 -16.90 31.00
CA ASP A 280 -7.66 -16.79 32.25
C ASP A 280 -6.17 -16.50 32.04
N ASN A 281 -5.69 -16.59 30.80
CA ASN A 281 -4.30 -16.34 30.41
C ASN A 281 -4.25 -15.81 28.96
N PRO A 282 -4.68 -14.56 28.72
CA PRO A 282 -4.82 -14.02 27.38
C PRO A 282 -3.47 -13.87 26.67
N THR A 283 -3.48 -14.01 25.34
CA THR A 283 -2.32 -13.75 24.50
C THR A 283 -2.27 -12.29 24.08
N GLN A 284 -1.07 -11.77 23.81
CA GLN A 284 -0.92 -10.44 23.20
C GLN A 284 -0.97 -10.56 21.68
N MET A 285 -1.62 -9.60 21.03
CA MET A 285 -1.64 -9.45 19.57
C MET A 285 -1.59 -7.98 19.16
N ASN A 286 -1.05 -7.74 17.98
CA ASN A 286 -1.11 -6.47 17.25
C ASN A 286 -1.24 -6.70 15.74
N SER A 287 -1.72 -7.88 15.34
CA SER A 287 -2.04 -8.24 13.95
C SER A 287 -3.48 -7.85 13.59
N GLY A 288 -3.83 -6.58 13.83
CA GLY A 288 -5.20 -6.07 13.73
C GLY A 288 -5.45 -5.15 12.54
N LEU A 289 -4.42 -4.79 11.77
CA LEU A 289 -4.56 -3.96 10.57
C LEU A 289 -4.77 -4.85 9.36
N ALA A 290 -5.86 -4.64 8.61
CA ALA A 290 -6.09 -5.28 7.32
C ALA A 290 -6.22 -4.25 6.19
N ILE A 291 -6.06 -4.71 4.95
CA ILE A 291 -6.38 -3.94 3.74
C ILE A 291 -7.64 -4.55 3.12
N ALA A 292 -8.65 -3.74 2.80
CA ALA A 292 -9.88 -4.22 2.18
C ALA A 292 -9.63 -4.79 0.78
N TYR A 293 -10.48 -5.72 0.34
CA TYR A 293 -10.48 -6.16 -1.06
C TYR A 293 -10.80 -4.99 -2.00
N GLY A 294 -10.04 -4.86 -3.08
CA GLY A 294 -10.12 -3.76 -4.03
C GLY A 294 -9.40 -2.48 -3.59
N THR A 295 -8.67 -2.50 -2.47
CA THR A 295 -7.81 -1.39 -2.03
C THR A 295 -6.36 -1.66 -2.41
N HIS A 296 -5.71 -0.65 -2.97
CA HIS A 296 -4.32 -0.70 -3.42
C HIS A 296 -3.46 0.17 -2.53
N ILE A 297 -2.35 -0.39 -2.03
CA ILE A 297 -1.33 0.35 -1.28
C ILE A 297 0.02 -0.02 -1.88
N GLU A 298 0.78 0.97 -2.34
CA GLU A 298 2.01 0.73 -3.10
C GLU A 298 3.25 0.76 -2.21
N ASN A 299 3.26 1.47 -1.08
CA ASN A 299 4.51 1.68 -0.36
C ASN A 299 4.41 1.24 1.12
N ALA A 300 5.50 0.67 1.61
CA ALA A 300 5.68 0.31 3.01
C ALA A 300 6.97 0.94 3.53
N ILE A 301 6.85 1.67 4.64
CA ILE A 301 7.99 2.18 5.40
C ILE A 301 8.00 1.47 6.75
N GLY A 302 9.08 0.76 7.04
CA GLY A 302 9.37 0.09 8.30
C GLY A 302 9.68 1.06 9.45
N SER A 303 10.00 0.46 10.59
CA SER A 303 10.30 1.05 11.88
C SER A 303 11.81 1.34 12.01
N ALA A 304 12.43 1.02 13.15
CA ALA A 304 13.88 1.10 13.35
C ALA A 304 14.44 -0.24 13.87
N PHE A 305 13.70 -1.32 13.64
CA PHE A 305 13.93 -2.67 14.13
C PHE A 305 13.81 -3.65 12.95
N ASP A 306 14.23 -4.90 13.16
CA ASP A 306 14.18 -5.96 12.14
C ASP A 306 12.73 -6.28 11.72
N ASP A 307 12.30 -5.67 10.62
CA ASP A 307 10.94 -5.70 10.10
C ASP A 307 10.76 -6.72 8.99
N THR A 308 9.50 -6.97 8.65
CA THR A 308 9.12 -7.75 7.46
C THR A 308 8.16 -6.93 6.61
N LEU A 309 8.59 -6.57 5.41
CA LEU A 309 7.81 -5.83 4.43
C LEU A 309 7.47 -6.76 3.27
N ILE A 310 6.17 -6.94 3.01
CA ILE A 310 5.64 -7.80 1.94
C ILE A 310 4.82 -6.90 1.03
N GLY A 311 5.27 -6.73 -0.20
CA GLY A 311 4.54 -6.06 -1.27
C GLY A 311 3.45 -6.94 -1.88
N ASN A 312 2.86 -6.47 -2.97
CA ASN A 312 1.69 -7.05 -3.61
C ASN A 312 1.95 -7.26 -5.11
N GLU A 313 0.98 -6.94 -5.98
CA GLU A 313 1.14 -7.08 -7.43
C GLU A 313 1.45 -5.76 -8.15
N LEU A 314 1.54 -4.67 -7.38
CA LEU A 314 1.79 -3.32 -7.86
C LEU A 314 3.28 -3.02 -7.82
N ALA A 315 3.70 -1.92 -8.46
CA ALA A 315 5.06 -1.43 -8.33
C ALA A 315 5.29 -0.80 -6.95
N ASN A 316 5.83 -1.60 -6.02
CA ASN A 316 6.00 -1.23 -4.64
C ASN A 316 7.31 -0.49 -4.34
N VAL A 317 7.30 0.31 -3.26
CA VAL A 317 8.54 0.79 -2.63
C VAL A 317 8.58 0.27 -1.20
N LEU A 318 9.57 -0.56 -0.91
CA LEU A 318 9.79 -1.17 0.40
C LEU A 318 11.03 -0.52 1.04
N ASP A 319 10.83 0.22 2.13
CA ASP A 319 11.89 0.90 2.88
C ASP A 319 11.85 0.44 4.34
N GLY A 320 12.72 -0.51 4.69
CA GLY A 320 12.82 -1.05 6.05
C GLY A 320 13.29 -0.01 7.09
N ARG A 321 14.01 1.02 6.64
CA ARG A 321 14.79 1.94 7.47
C ARG A 321 15.81 1.15 8.29
N GLY A 322 15.99 1.48 9.57
CA GLY A 322 17.00 0.80 10.39
C GLY A 322 16.51 -0.56 10.87
N GLY A 323 17.45 -1.47 11.16
CA GLY A 323 17.14 -2.88 11.42
C GLY A 323 17.70 -3.78 10.33
N LEU A 324 17.67 -5.10 10.52
CA LEU A 324 17.95 -6.05 9.42
C LEU A 324 16.62 -6.55 8.87
N ASP A 325 16.16 -5.93 7.79
CA ASP A 325 14.81 -6.11 7.32
C ASP A 325 14.68 -7.22 6.28
N THR A 326 13.56 -7.94 6.33
CA THR A 326 13.14 -8.85 5.27
C THR A 326 12.18 -8.13 4.35
N MET A 327 12.55 -7.95 3.09
CA MET A 327 11.73 -7.30 2.07
C MET A 327 11.37 -8.31 0.98
N ILE A 328 10.08 -8.43 0.66
CA ILE A 328 9.54 -9.34 -0.34
C ILE A 328 8.65 -8.50 -1.26
N GLY A 329 9.04 -8.29 -2.51
CA GLY A 329 8.35 -7.40 -3.47
C GLY A 329 7.01 -7.95 -3.89
N GLY A 330 7.00 -9.17 -4.43
CA GLY A 330 5.79 -9.72 -5.05
C GLY A 330 5.84 -9.46 -6.55
N LEU A 331 4.67 -9.37 -7.20
CA LEU A 331 4.63 -9.02 -8.63
C LEU A 331 4.72 -7.50 -8.80
N GLY A 332 5.05 -7.04 -10.00
CA GLY A 332 5.18 -5.62 -10.30
C GLY A 332 6.64 -5.22 -10.40
N ASN A 333 6.92 -3.93 -10.59
CA ASN A 333 8.31 -3.46 -10.67
C ASN A 333 8.65 -2.75 -9.37
N ASP A 334 9.29 -3.48 -8.46
CA ASP A 334 9.49 -3.07 -7.09
C ASP A 334 10.83 -2.37 -6.87
N THR A 335 10.88 -1.54 -5.82
CA THR A 335 12.11 -0.93 -5.32
C THR A 335 12.34 -1.32 -3.88
N TYR A 336 13.45 -2.00 -3.63
CA TYR A 336 13.92 -2.42 -2.33
C TYR A 336 14.99 -1.43 -1.85
N VAL A 337 14.69 -0.67 -0.80
CA VAL A 337 15.63 0.29 -0.21
C VAL A 337 16.46 -0.44 0.84
N VAL A 338 17.71 -0.75 0.47
CA VAL A 338 18.66 -1.48 1.32
C VAL A 338 19.55 -0.47 2.03
N ASP A 339 19.44 -0.40 3.35
CA ASP A 339 20.14 0.56 4.22
C ASP A 339 21.27 -0.08 5.02
N GLN A 340 21.41 -1.40 4.92
CA GLN A 340 22.48 -2.19 5.52
C GLN A 340 22.87 -3.38 4.63
N VAL A 341 24.18 -3.66 4.57
CA VAL A 341 24.73 -4.76 3.77
C VAL A 341 24.15 -6.14 4.12
N GLY A 342 23.73 -6.34 5.37
CA GLY A 342 23.15 -7.60 5.83
C GLY A 342 21.81 -7.95 5.17
N GLU A 343 21.06 -6.95 4.71
CA GLU A 343 19.72 -7.12 4.13
C GLU A 343 19.77 -7.67 2.70
N LEU A 344 20.92 -7.60 2.03
CA LEU A 344 21.12 -8.25 0.72
C LEU A 344 20.83 -9.76 0.78
N ALA A 345 21.01 -10.39 1.95
CA ALA A 345 20.68 -11.79 2.19
C ALA A 345 19.21 -12.05 2.58
N LEU A 346 18.42 -10.99 2.78
CA LEU A 346 17.05 -11.03 3.30
C LEU A 346 16.00 -10.49 2.33
N VAL A 347 16.40 -9.75 1.29
CA VAL A 347 15.51 -9.44 0.15
C VAL A 347 15.08 -10.74 -0.53
N GLN A 348 13.85 -10.81 -1.06
CA GLN A 348 13.34 -11.98 -1.75
C GLN A 348 12.59 -11.59 -3.01
N GLU A 349 13.20 -11.91 -4.15
CA GLU A 349 12.65 -11.69 -5.48
C GLU A 349 12.56 -13.03 -6.22
N LYS A 350 11.43 -13.35 -6.86
CA LYS A 350 11.30 -14.58 -7.65
C LYS A 350 11.34 -14.28 -9.15
N ALA A 351 11.70 -15.31 -9.90
CA ALA A 351 11.75 -15.19 -11.34
C ALA A 351 10.36 -14.86 -11.92
N ASN A 352 10.34 -13.87 -12.83
CA ASN A 352 9.14 -13.41 -13.55
C ASN A 352 8.10 -12.67 -12.70
N GLU A 353 8.50 -12.09 -11.58
CA GLU A 353 7.60 -11.23 -10.80
C GLU A 353 7.71 -9.75 -11.21
N GLY A 354 8.80 -9.31 -11.84
CA GLY A 354 8.99 -7.90 -12.16
C GLY A 354 10.21 -7.56 -13.01
N ILE A 355 10.44 -6.26 -13.14
CA ILE A 355 11.77 -5.68 -13.37
C ILE A 355 12.11 -4.84 -12.14
N ASP A 356 12.93 -5.39 -11.26
CA ASP A 356 13.04 -4.92 -9.89
C ASP A 356 14.34 -4.18 -9.63
N THR A 357 14.31 -3.30 -8.62
CA THR A 357 15.43 -2.40 -8.30
C THR A 357 15.91 -2.58 -6.87
N LEU A 358 17.19 -2.90 -6.73
CA LEU A 358 17.93 -2.73 -5.48
C LEU A 358 18.45 -1.30 -5.39
N LYS A 359 17.93 -0.52 -4.44
CA LYS A 359 18.42 0.82 -4.13
C LYS A 359 19.29 0.77 -2.88
N ILE A 360 20.60 0.86 -3.07
CA ILE A 360 21.58 0.74 -2.00
C ILE A 360 21.83 2.11 -1.38
N THR A 361 21.49 2.28 -0.11
CA THR A 361 21.59 3.57 0.60
C THR A 361 22.65 3.58 1.71
N TYR A 362 23.20 2.43 2.08
CA TYR A 362 24.29 2.35 3.05
C TYR A 362 25.62 2.81 2.46
N ASN A 363 26.43 3.48 3.28
CA ASN A 363 27.77 3.89 2.89
C ASN A 363 28.76 2.73 3.04
N ASN A 364 29.65 2.56 2.07
CA ASN A 364 30.84 1.74 2.23
C ASN A 364 31.97 2.58 2.85
N THR A 365 32.29 2.31 4.11
CA THR A 365 33.38 3.02 4.83
C THR A 365 34.70 2.22 4.84
N SER A 366 34.78 1.13 4.09
CA SER A 366 35.98 0.27 3.99
C SER A 366 36.90 0.74 2.86
N ASP A 367 38.20 0.50 2.99
CA ASP A 367 39.19 0.72 1.91
C ASP A 367 39.00 -0.22 0.70
N LYS A 368 38.11 -1.20 0.83
CA LYS A 368 37.75 -2.13 -0.25
C LYS A 368 36.33 -1.87 -0.69
N ALA A 369 36.11 -1.89 -2.00
CA ALA A 369 34.79 -1.80 -2.58
C ALA A 369 33.85 -2.88 -2.00
N ALA A 370 32.64 -2.48 -1.63
CA ALA A 370 31.58 -3.40 -1.25
C ALA A 370 31.02 -4.07 -2.51
N VAL A 371 30.75 -5.38 -2.45
CA VAL A 371 30.33 -6.16 -3.63
C VAL A 371 28.83 -6.46 -3.55
N ILE A 372 28.12 -6.15 -4.63
CA ILE A 372 26.73 -6.54 -4.88
C ILE A 372 26.76 -7.50 -6.07
N ASP A 373 26.36 -8.75 -5.88
CA ASP A 373 26.46 -9.79 -6.92
C ASP A 373 25.09 -10.40 -7.24
N LEU A 374 24.53 -9.96 -8.37
CA LEU A 374 23.22 -10.40 -8.88
C LEU A 374 23.24 -11.82 -9.44
N ASN A 375 24.37 -12.55 -9.39
CA ASN A 375 24.42 -13.97 -9.77
C ASN A 375 24.17 -14.91 -8.59
N THR A 376 23.97 -14.37 -7.39
CA THR A 376 23.99 -15.17 -6.16
C THR A 376 22.71 -15.07 -5.35
N GLY A 377 22.31 -16.20 -4.77
CA GLY A 377 21.30 -16.29 -3.72
C GLY A 377 19.99 -15.56 -4.04
N THR A 378 19.59 -14.71 -3.12
CA THR A 378 18.38 -13.88 -3.14
C THR A 378 18.42 -12.77 -4.20
N LEU A 379 19.61 -12.41 -4.70
CA LEU A 379 19.78 -11.30 -5.65
C LEU A 379 19.63 -11.75 -7.12
N ALA A 380 19.48 -13.06 -7.35
CA ALA A 380 19.53 -13.68 -8.67
C ALA A 380 18.44 -13.24 -9.66
N ASN A 381 17.39 -12.58 -9.18
CA ASN A 381 16.24 -12.15 -9.98
C ASN A 381 16.07 -10.64 -10.04
N PHE A 382 17.08 -9.86 -9.62
CA PHE A 382 17.06 -8.42 -9.82
C PHE A 382 17.68 -8.04 -11.17
N GLU A 383 17.11 -7.00 -11.79
CA GLU A 383 17.61 -6.42 -13.03
C GLU A 383 18.32 -5.10 -12.80
N ASN A 384 17.94 -4.34 -11.76
CA ASN A 384 18.46 -2.99 -11.57
C ASN A 384 19.16 -2.83 -10.22
N VAL A 385 20.28 -2.11 -10.23
CA VAL A 385 20.98 -1.64 -9.03
C VAL A 385 21.19 -0.14 -9.14
N HIS A 386 20.85 0.57 -8.07
CA HIS A 386 21.09 2.00 -7.93
C HIS A 386 21.85 2.28 -6.64
N LEU A 387 23.08 2.77 -6.76
CA LEU A 387 23.90 3.15 -5.62
C LEU A 387 23.62 4.60 -5.21
N LYS A 388 23.15 4.78 -3.98
CA LYS A 388 22.95 6.09 -3.34
C LYS A 388 23.83 6.31 -2.13
N GLY A 389 24.29 5.24 -1.49
CA GLY A 389 25.28 5.32 -0.43
C GLY A 389 26.63 5.78 -0.96
N GLU A 390 27.46 6.35 -0.08
CA GLU A 390 28.81 6.83 -0.41
C GLU A 390 29.85 5.70 -0.40
N GLY A 391 31.03 5.96 -0.99
CA GLY A 391 32.16 5.03 -1.02
C GLY A 391 32.16 4.08 -2.21
N ASP A 392 33.26 3.36 -2.41
CA ASP A 392 33.45 2.55 -3.61
C ASP A 392 32.60 1.27 -3.57
N PHE A 393 32.00 0.90 -4.71
CA PHE A 393 31.25 -0.34 -4.86
C PHE A 393 31.68 -1.12 -6.11
N THR A 394 31.46 -2.42 -6.07
CA THR A 394 31.51 -3.31 -7.22
C THR A 394 30.14 -3.93 -7.40
N VAL A 395 29.50 -3.69 -8.53
CA VAL A 395 28.23 -4.32 -8.91
C VAL A 395 28.49 -5.31 -10.01
N LEU A 396 28.17 -6.58 -9.75
CA LEU A 396 28.22 -7.66 -10.71
C LEU A 396 26.78 -7.98 -11.11
N GLY A 397 26.41 -7.62 -12.34
CA GLY A 397 25.16 -8.01 -12.98
C GLY A 397 25.14 -9.50 -13.35
N ASN A 398 24.03 -9.95 -13.94
CA ASN A 398 23.75 -11.34 -14.27
C ASN A 398 23.59 -11.54 -15.79
N ASP A 399 23.03 -12.68 -16.22
CA ASP A 399 22.84 -12.99 -17.65
C ASP A 399 21.57 -12.33 -18.26
N ARG A 400 20.91 -11.41 -17.53
CA ARG A 400 19.75 -10.64 -18.00
C ARG A 400 20.17 -9.20 -18.28
N ASN A 401 19.36 -8.49 -19.06
CA ASN A 401 19.52 -7.06 -19.29
C ASN A 401 19.44 -6.30 -17.95
N ASN A 402 20.57 -5.78 -17.48
CA ASN A 402 20.65 -5.05 -16.24
C ASN A 402 20.73 -3.53 -16.46
N THR A 403 20.17 -2.74 -15.53
CA THR A 403 20.52 -1.31 -15.40
C THR A 403 21.31 -1.09 -14.12
N LEU A 404 22.59 -0.79 -14.27
CA LEU A 404 23.52 -0.55 -13.16
C LEU A 404 23.85 0.95 -13.11
N THR A 405 23.48 1.60 -12.01
CA THR A 405 23.77 3.02 -11.77
C THR A 405 24.65 3.15 -10.53
N GLY A 406 25.85 3.69 -10.72
CA GLY A 406 26.80 3.96 -9.65
C GLY A 406 26.48 5.24 -8.86
N ASN A 407 27.35 5.56 -7.92
CA ASN A 407 27.29 6.72 -7.04
C ASN A 407 28.32 7.78 -7.45
N ASP A 408 28.70 8.68 -6.54
CA ASP A 408 29.68 9.73 -6.81
C ASP A 408 31.15 9.31 -6.55
N ALA A 409 31.38 8.04 -6.19
CA ALA A 409 32.69 7.46 -5.90
C ALA A 409 33.13 6.53 -7.02
N ASN A 410 34.38 6.07 -6.98
CA ASN A 410 34.91 5.20 -8.03
C ASN A 410 34.24 3.82 -7.93
N ASN A 411 33.49 3.43 -8.95
CA ASN A 411 32.73 2.20 -8.99
C ASN A 411 33.28 1.22 -10.02
N ILE A 412 33.01 -0.06 -9.80
CA ILE A 412 33.24 -1.12 -10.78
C ILE A 412 31.87 -1.69 -11.14
N LEU A 413 31.41 -1.49 -12.36
CA LEU A 413 30.14 -2.00 -12.85
C LEU A 413 30.40 -3.04 -13.94
N VAL A 414 29.91 -4.26 -13.73
CA VAL A 414 30.02 -5.36 -14.70
C VAL A 414 28.61 -5.78 -15.07
N GLY A 415 28.20 -5.58 -16.33
CA GLY A 415 26.87 -5.94 -16.83
C GLY A 415 26.65 -7.44 -16.81
N GLY A 416 27.55 -8.19 -17.45
CA GLY A 416 27.51 -9.65 -17.44
C GLY A 416 27.08 -10.19 -18.80
N GLY A 417 25.86 -10.72 -18.90
CA GLY A 417 25.28 -11.12 -20.17
C GLY A 417 23.93 -10.44 -20.37
N GLY A 418 23.49 -10.31 -21.62
CA GLY A 418 22.31 -9.50 -21.93
C GLY A 418 22.73 -8.13 -22.42
N ASN A 419 21.74 -7.29 -22.75
CA ASN A 419 21.98 -5.93 -23.23
C ASN A 419 21.88 -4.97 -22.05
N ASP A 420 23.02 -4.60 -21.49
CA ASP A 420 23.10 -3.91 -20.22
C ASP A 420 23.16 -2.39 -20.41
N LYS A 421 22.75 -1.65 -19.38
CA LYS A 421 22.88 -0.20 -19.29
C LYS A 421 23.71 0.16 -18.06
N LEU A 422 24.89 0.71 -18.28
CA LEU A 422 25.84 1.09 -17.24
C LEU A 422 25.95 2.62 -17.19
N ILE A 423 25.69 3.19 -16.01
CA ILE A 423 25.92 4.59 -15.68
C ILE A 423 26.91 4.60 -14.51
N GLY A 424 28.15 5.04 -14.76
CA GLY A 424 29.19 5.09 -13.73
C GLY A 424 28.83 6.05 -12.59
N GLY A 425 28.39 7.25 -12.95
CA GLY A 425 28.15 8.32 -12.00
C GLY A 425 29.32 9.30 -12.02
N GLN A 426 29.60 9.97 -10.90
CA GLN A 426 30.85 10.73 -10.79
C GLN A 426 31.96 9.81 -10.30
N GLY A 427 33.21 10.22 -10.50
CA GLY A 427 34.36 9.43 -10.12
C GLY A 427 35.09 8.92 -11.36
N ALA A 428 36.05 8.03 -11.13
CA ALA A 428 36.76 7.32 -12.18
C ALA A 428 36.31 5.86 -12.16
N ASP A 429 35.32 5.55 -12.99
CA ASP A 429 34.64 4.27 -12.95
C ASP A 429 35.28 3.24 -13.89
N ILE A 430 35.14 1.96 -13.54
CA ILE A 430 35.49 0.84 -14.41
C ILE A 430 34.20 0.17 -14.85
N LEU A 431 33.93 0.21 -16.15
CA LEU A 431 32.73 -0.32 -16.76
C LEU A 431 33.08 -1.52 -17.65
N THR A 432 32.38 -2.63 -17.48
CA THR A 432 32.48 -3.82 -18.31
C THR A 432 31.06 -4.18 -18.75
N GLY A 433 30.78 -4.13 -20.06
CA GLY A 433 29.46 -4.49 -20.58
C GLY A 433 29.25 -6.00 -20.50
N GLY A 434 30.17 -6.76 -21.08
CA GLY A 434 30.12 -8.20 -21.17
C GLY A 434 29.53 -8.69 -22.50
N ASN A 435 28.65 -9.68 -22.43
CA ASN A 435 28.04 -10.28 -23.60
C ASN A 435 26.69 -9.63 -23.93
N GLY A 436 26.66 -8.74 -24.89
CA GLY A 436 25.41 -8.27 -25.50
C GLY A 436 25.65 -6.96 -26.22
N ALA A 437 24.58 -6.24 -26.51
CA ALA A 437 24.68 -4.88 -27.04
C ALA A 437 24.51 -3.89 -25.88
N ASP A 438 25.63 -3.47 -25.31
CA ASP A 438 25.64 -2.72 -24.04
C ASP A 438 25.66 -1.21 -24.23
N HIS A 439 25.07 -0.49 -23.30
CA HIS A 439 24.96 0.96 -23.31
C HIS A 439 25.72 1.58 -22.13
N PHE A 440 26.82 2.25 -22.43
CA PHE A 440 27.59 3.04 -21.48
C PHE A 440 27.12 4.49 -21.54
N VAL A 441 26.55 5.00 -20.45
CA VAL A 441 25.78 6.24 -20.46
C VAL A 441 26.42 7.30 -19.58
N PHE A 442 26.64 8.48 -20.15
CA PHE A 442 27.15 9.67 -19.50
C PHE A 442 26.13 10.80 -19.65
N ASN A 443 25.52 11.21 -18.55
CA ASN A 443 24.41 12.16 -18.55
C ASN A 443 24.84 13.60 -18.28
N ASP A 444 25.95 13.82 -17.58
CA ASP A 444 26.47 15.15 -17.24
C ASP A 444 27.99 15.19 -17.39
N LEU A 445 28.55 16.36 -17.70
CA LEU A 445 29.99 16.54 -17.76
C LEU A 445 30.68 16.17 -16.43
N SER A 446 30.01 16.36 -15.29
CA SER A 446 30.54 15.96 -13.98
C SER A 446 30.67 14.45 -13.80
N GLU A 447 29.94 13.64 -14.58
CA GLU A 447 30.08 12.17 -14.62
C GLU A 447 31.29 11.73 -15.47
N THR A 448 32.06 12.67 -16.00
CA THR A 448 33.26 12.39 -16.77
C THR A 448 34.47 13.00 -16.11
N GLY A 449 35.65 12.58 -16.53
CA GLY A 449 36.91 13.15 -16.04
C GLY A 449 37.99 13.10 -17.10
N LYS A 450 39.23 13.34 -16.67
CA LYS A 450 40.37 13.43 -17.58
C LYS A 450 41.57 12.68 -17.02
N GLY A 451 42.35 12.04 -17.89
CA GLY A 451 43.55 11.31 -17.48
C GLY A 451 43.25 10.21 -16.47
N LEU A 452 43.78 10.30 -15.25
CA LEU A 452 43.54 9.28 -14.22
C LEU A 452 42.14 9.35 -13.59
N ASN A 453 41.39 10.43 -13.84
CA ASN A 453 40.04 10.61 -13.35
C ASN A 453 38.98 10.25 -14.40
N SER A 454 39.37 9.75 -15.57
CA SER A 454 38.42 9.32 -16.59
C SER A 454 37.93 7.91 -16.32
N ASP A 455 36.70 7.64 -16.75
CA ASP A 455 36.18 6.29 -16.80
C ASP A 455 36.95 5.39 -17.77
N VAL A 456 36.93 4.11 -17.45
CA VAL A 456 37.57 3.04 -18.22
C VAL A 456 36.50 2.02 -18.62
N ILE A 457 36.19 1.97 -19.90
CA ILE A 457 35.39 0.90 -20.49
C ILE A 457 36.34 -0.20 -20.95
N THR A 458 36.15 -1.39 -20.40
CA THR A 458 37.16 -2.48 -20.46
C THR A 458 37.01 -3.39 -21.67
N ASP A 459 35.84 -3.45 -22.30
CA ASP A 459 35.49 -4.45 -23.30
C ASP A 459 34.60 -3.96 -24.45
N PHE A 460 34.49 -2.64 -24.64
CA PHE A 460 33.64 -2.04 -25.68
C PHE A 460 33.82 -2.72 -27.05
N ASN A 461 32.72 -3.20 -27.62
CA ASN A 461 32.70 -3.92 -28.89
C ASN A 461 31.56 -3.48 -29.82
N SER A 462 31.91 -2.63 -30.79
CA SER A 462 31.02 -2.20 -31.89
C SER A 462 30.34 -3.36 -32.64
N GLN A 463 30.99 -4.52 -32.74
CA GLN A 463 30.41 -5.68 -33.44
C GLN A 463 29.33 -6.40 -32.62
N GLN A 464 29.40 -6.32 -31.30
CA GLN A 464 28.36 -6.86 -30.42
C GLN A 464 27.15 -5.92 -30.35
N GLY A 465 27.36 -4.64 -30.63
CA GLY A 465 26.30 -3.64 -30.74
C GLY A 465 26.46 -2.49 -29.75
N ASP A 466 27.53 -2.50 -28.95
CA ASP A 466 27.74 -1.54 -27.87
C ASP A 466 27.65 -0.09 -28.32
N LYS A 467 27.18 0.75 -27.40
CA LYS A 467 26.96 2.17 -27.61
C LYS A 467 27.46 2.99 -26.43
N LEU A 468 28.14 4.09 -26.72
CA LEU A 468 28.31 5.18 -25.77
C LEU A 468 27.18 6.19 -25.97
N SER A 469 26.54 6.62 -24.88
CA SER A 469 25.45 7.58 -24.91
C SER A 469 25.81 8.85 -24.17
N PHE A 470 25.66 9.97 -24.86
CA PHE A 470 25.82 11.33 -24.32
C PHE A 470 24.52 12.14 -24.46
N LEU A 471 23.39 11.47 -24.68
CA LEU A 471 22.13 12.12 -25.09
C LEU A 471 21.57 13.13 -24.08
N LYS A 472 22.03 13.09 -22.83
CA LYS A 472 21.64 14.04 -21.78
C LYS A 472 22.74 15.04 -21.42
N MET A 473 23.95 14.85 -21.93
CA MET A 473 25.08 15.73 -21.69
C MET A 473 25.08 16.84 -22.74
N ASP A 474 25.17 18.08 -22.27
CA ASP A 474 25.24 19.22 -23.17
C ASP A 474 26.60 19.30 -23.86
N ALA A 475 26.58 19.19 -25.19
CA ALA A 475 27.79 19.23 -26.00
C ALA A 475 28.38 20.64 -26.11
N ASN A 476 27.65 21.70 -25.71
CA ASN A 476 28.17 23.06 -25.75
C ASN A 476 27.62 23.96 -24.62
N ILE A 477 28.42 24.09 -23.56
CA ILE A 477 28.05 24.81 -22.34
C ILE A 477 27.86 26.33 -22.52
N ASP A 478 28.28 26.88 -23.67
CA ASP A 478 28.11 28.29 -23.99
C ASP A 478 26.74 28.59 -24.61
N THR A 479 25.96 27.56 -24.96
CA THR A 479 24.58 27.73 -25.41
C THR A 479 23.58 27.43 -24.29
N LYS A 480 22.31 27.70 -24.57
CA LYS A 480 21.21 27.40 -23.63
C LYS A 480 20.46 26.12 -24.01
N ALA A 481 20.74 25.57 -25.19
CA ALA A 481 20.07 24.40 -25.69
C ALA A 481 20.91 23.17 -25.33
N LEU A 482 20.26 22.02 -25.13
CA LEU A 482 20.98 20.75 -25.03
C LEU A 482 21.51 20.40 -26.42
N ASP A 483 22.79 20.67 -26.66
CA ASP A 483 23.44 20.41 -27.93
C ASP A 483 23.92 18.95 -28.01
N ALA A 484 23.91 18.37 -29.21
CA ALA A 484 24.37 17.00 -29.45
C ALA A 484 25.83 16.98 -29.91
N PHE A 485 26.58 15.97 -29.46
CA PHE A 485 27.96 15.77 -29.89
C PHE A 485 28.05 15.30 -31.36
N THR A 486 29.12 15.72 -32.03
CA THR A 486 29.50 15.28 -33.37
C THR A 486 30.85 14.55 -33.32
N PHE A 487 30.88 13.29 -33.78
CA PHE A 487 32.14 12.54 -33.89
C PHE A 487 32.96 12.96 -35.12
N ILE A 488 34.21 13.37 -34.91
CA ILE A 488 35.11 13.89 -35.96
C ILE A 488 36.27 12.94 -36.31
N GLY A 489 36.25 11.69 -35.82
CA GLY A 489 37.34 10.73 -36.02
C GLY A 489 38.56 11.08 -35.17
N SER A 490 39.77 11.01 -35.75
CA SER A 490 41.03 11.32 -35.05
C SER A 490 41.51 12.76 -35.24
N GLY A 491 40.73 13.60 -35.93
CA GLY A 491 41.07 15.00 -36.19
C GLY A 491 41.19 15.84 -34.92
N GLU A 492 41.92 16.96 -35.01
CA GLU A 492 41.99 17.95 -33.92
C GLU A 492 40.66 18.67 -33.74
N PHE A 493 40.36 19.09 -32.50
CA PHE A 493 39.17 19.89 -32.22
C PHE A 493 39.23 21.24 -32.96
N THR A 494 38.06 21.67 -33.43
CA THR A 494 37.87 22.94 -34.17
C THR A 494 36.72 23.77 -33.62
N ALA A 495 35.85 23.18 -32.80
CA ALA A 495 34.73 23.83 -32.12
C ALA A 495 34.27 22.99 -30.91
N ALA A 496 33.41 23.56 -30.05
CA ALA A 496 32.65 22.82 -29.06
C ALA A 496 31.72 21.77 -29.71
N GLY A 497 31.30 20.81 -28.92
CA GLY A 497 30.40 19.73 -29.31
C GLY A 497 31.05 18.65 -30.16
N GLN A 498 32.37 18.50 -30.08
CA GLN A 498 33.12 17.52 -30.86
C GLN A 498 33.61 16.37 -29.99
N LEU A 499 33.51 15.15 -30.51
CA LEU A 499 34.13 13.95 -29.98
C LEU A 499 35.22 13.46 -30.93
N ARG A 500 36.39 13.09 -30.40
CA ARG A 500 37.48 12.51 -31.18
C ARG A 500 38.02 11.24 -30.51
N PHE A 501 38.58 10.33 -31.30
CA PHE A 501 39.16 9.09 -30.79
C PHE A 501 40.62 8.92 -31.27
N VAL A 502 41.55 8.82 -30.31
CA VAL A 502 43.00 8.64 -30.56
C VAL A 502 43.59 7.76 -29.46
N ASP A 503 44.48 6.83 -29.82
CA ASP A 503 45.24 6.00 -28.88
C ASP A 503 44.39 5.36 -27.76
N HIS A 504 43.26 4.75 -28.14
CA HIS A 504 42.31 4.08 -27.22
C HIS A 504 41.50 5.02 -26.32
N VAL A 505 41.54 6.33 -26.52
CA VAL A 505 40.81 7.31 -25.72
C VAL A 505 39.80 8.06 -26.59
N LEU A 506 38.55 8.11 -26.14
CA LEU A 506 37.54 9.01 -26.68
C LEU A 506 37.56 10.30 -25.84
N SER A 507 37.81 11.43 -26.48
CA SER A 507 37.83 12.74 -25.82
C SER A 507 36.74 13.65 -26.35
N GLY A 508 36.16 14.48 -25.50
CA GLY A 508 35.15 15.48 -25.87
C GLY A 508 35.56 16.91 -25.54
N ASN A 509 35.06 17.86 -26.32
CA ASN A 509 35.21 19.31 -26.10
C ASN A 509 33.83 19.96 -26.07
N VAL A 510 33.54 20.70 -25.01
CA VAL A 510 32.27 21.38 -24.76
C VAL A 510 32.37 22.91 -24.67
N ASN A 511 33.56 23.50 -24.65
CA ASN A 511 33.76 24.95 -24.44
C ASN A 511 34.60 25.67 -25.52
N ALA A 512 34.84 25.02 -26.67
CA ALA A 512 35.51 25.58 -27.84
C ALA A 512 36.96 26.06 -27.62
N ASP A 513 37.59 25.73 -26.49
CA ASP A 513 38.98 26.09 -26.19
C ASP A 513 40.03 25.25 -26.97
N LEU A 514 39.54 24.36 -27.84
CA LEU A 514 40.25 23.40 -28.68
C LEU A 514 41.00 22.28 -27.92
N HIS A 515 40.79 22.14 -26.62
CA HIS A 515 41.30 21.04 -25.80
C HIS A 515 40.18 20.08 -25.41
N ALA A 516 40.55 18.89 -24.96
CA ALA A 516 39.60 17.96 -24.37
C ALA A 516 39.17 18.46 -22.98
N ASP A 517 37.86 18.49 -22.74
CA ASP A 517 37.27 18.74 -21.43
C ASP A 517 37.12 17.44 -20.64
N PHE A 518 36.91 16.32 -21.33
CA PHE A 518 36.87 14.98 -20.73
C PHE A 518 37.48 13.92 -21.66
N ASP A 519 37.83 12.80 -21.04
CA ASP A 519 38.35 11.57 -21.66
C ASP A 519 37.53 10.37 -21.16
N ILE A 520 37.43 9.34 -22.01
CA ILE A 520 36.95 7.99 -21.67
C ILE A 520 37.92 6.99 -22.27
N GLN A 521 38.50 6.13 -21.45
CA GLN A 521 39.44 5.10 -21.89
C GLN A 521 38.68 3.88 -22.41
N LEU A 522 38.90 3.49 -23.66
CA LEU A 522 38.32 2.31 -24.30
C LEU A 522 39.39 1.22 -24.49
N VAL A 523 39.50 0.30 -23.54
CA VAL A 523 40.57 -0.70 -23.52
C VAL A 523 40.45 -1.64 -24.72
N GLY A 524 41.55 -1.80 -25.46
CA GLY A 524 41.62 -2.74 -26.60
C GLY A 524 40.91 -2.27 -27.89
N VAL A 525 40.15 -1.17 -27.85
CA VAL A 525 39.45 -0.62 -29.02
C VAL A 525 40.45 0.05 -29.96
N THR A 526 40.58 -0.43 -31.20
CA THR A 526 41.52 0.13 -32.19
C THR A 526 40.87 1.06 -33.22
N SER A 527 39.55 1.02 -33.32
CA SER A 527 38.75 1.93 -34.16
C SER A 527 37.41 2.23 -33.50
N PHE A 528 36.95 3.46 -33.65
CA PHE A 528 35.67 3.96 -33.14
C PHE A 528 35.00 4.79 -34.25
N HIS A 529 33.68 4.69 -34.38
CA HIS A 529 32.91 5.27 -35.48
C HIS A 529 31.69 6.02 -34.93
N ALA A 530 31.10 6.89 -35.75
CA ALA A 530 29.89 7.64 -35.34
C ALA A 530 28.70 6.72 -34.96
N GLN A 531 28.62 5.52 -35.56
CA GLN A 531 27.59 4.51 -35.23
C GLN A 531 27.77 3.85 -33.86
N ASP A 532 28.92 4.06 -33.21
CA ASP A 532 29.23 3.57 -31.86
C ASP A 532 28.66 4.52 -30.79
N LEU A 533 28.08 5.64 -31.21
CA LEU A 533 27.30 6.53 -30.37
C LEU A 533 25.81 6.17 -30.44
N ALA A 534 25.13 6.23 -29.30
CA ALA A 534 23.67 6.23 -29.27
C ALA A 534 23.14 7.53 -29.90
N VAL A 535 22.02 7.43 -30.62
CA VAL A 535 21.37 8.54 -31.34
C VAL A 535 20.01 8.88 -30.78
#